data_AF-A0A839IVW2-F1
#
_entry.id   AF-A0A839IVW2-F1
#
_cell.length_a   1.000
_cell.length_b   1.000
_cell.length_c   1.000
_cell.angle_alpha   90.00
_cell.angle_beta   90.00
_cell.angle_gamma   90.00
#
_symmetry.space_group_name_H-M   'P 1'
#
loop_
_entity.id
_entity.type
_entity.pdbx_description
1 polymer ?
#
loop_
_entity_poly.entity_id
_entity_poly.type
_entity_poly.pdbx_seq_one_letter_code
_entity_poly.pdbx_strand_id
1 'polypeptide(L)'
;MKARSVLLASSLDELRGLGSYLEIKNSLEKEIDNKLGVRGWKSLFHKIQFIKESVLTNKIIITKMDQGKSFKESKSDISKALGINLTAKGWEDFNRKINLIISVFYSESFDPYSYYEKTKLKKFKDSSKLEGIDIELSDKSASLESVLEKYKR
;
A
#
# COMPACT_ATOMS: atom_id res chain seq x y z
N MET A 1 -4.34 4.85 18.24
CA MET A 1 -5.22 3.99 17.41
C MET A 1 -4.44 3.60 16.16
N LYS A 2 -4.48 2.36 15.67
CA LYS A 2 -3.76 1.99 14.44
C LYS A 2 -4.60 2.43 13.25
N ALA A 3 -4.18 3.41 12.43
CA ALA A 3 -5.00 3.84 11.29
C ALA A 3 -5.33 2.71 10.32
N ARG A 4 -4.51 1.65 10.27
CA ARG A 4 -4.81 0.43 9.51
C ARG A 4 -6.18 -0.17 9.86
N SER A 5 -6.59 -0.17 11.13
CA SER A 5 -7.90 -0.67 11.56
C SER A 5 -9.04 0.20 11.03
N VAL A 6 -8.84 1.52 11.05
CA VAL A 6 -9.79 2.52 10.54
C VAL A 6 -9.98 2.37 9.03
N LEU A 7 -8.89 2.08 8.32
CA LEU A 7 -8.93 1.85 6.89
C LEU A 7 -9.60 0.51 6.55
N LEU A 8 -9.54 -0.51 7.39
CA LEU A 8 -10.21 -1.79 7.12
C LEU A 8 -11.73 -1.75 7.35
N ALA A 9 -12.26 -0.69 7.94
CA ALA A 9 -13.69 -0.54 8.16
C ALA A 9 -14.46 -0.55 6.83
N SER A 10 -15.36 -1.51 6.68
CA SER A 10 -16.20 -1.73 5.51
C SER A 10 -17.55 -1.02 5.63
N SER A 11 -17.92 -0.59 6.84
CA SER A 11 -19.18 0.10 7.14
C SER A 11 -18.99 1.31 8.05
N LEU A 12 -20.00 2.19 8.06
CA LEU A 12 -20.05 3.34 8.97
C LEU A 12 -20.13 2.92 10.44
N ASP A 13 -20.78 1.80 10.72
CA ASP A 13 -20.96 1.30 12.08
C ASP A 13 -19.67 0.66 12.62
N GLU A 14 -18.93 -0.06 11.77
CA GLU A 14 -17.56 -0.48 12.10
C GLU A 14 -16.66 0.71 12.39
N LEU A 15 -16.73 1.76 11.55
CA LEU A 15 -15.92 2.96 11.73
C LEU A 15 -16.25 3.66 13.06
N ARG A 16 -17.52 3.70 13.47
CA ARG A 16 -17.97 4.25 14.76
C ARG A 16 -17.55 3.37 15.94
N GLY A 17 -17.49 2.06 15.76
CA GLY A 17 -17.04 1.11 16.78
C GLY A 17 -15.56 1.23 17.14
N LEU A 18 -14.75 1.87 16.29
CA LEU A 18 -13.31 2.05 16.50
C LEU A 18 -12.94 3.23 17.42
N GLY A 19 -13.89 4.11 17.74
CA GLY A 19 -13.68 5.25 18.64
C GLY A 19 -14.51 6.48 18.28
N SER A 20 -14.20 7.61 18.92
CA SER A 20 -14.92 8.85 18.63
C SER A 20 -14.52 9.45 17.27
N TYR A 21 -15.42 10.24 16.69
CA TYR A 21 -15.20 10.91 15.41
C TYR A 21 -13.92 11.75 15.40
N LEU A 22 -13.69 12.53 16.47
CA LEU A 22 -12.54 13.42 16.57
C LEU A 22 -11.24 12.65 16.71
N GLU A 23 -11.22 11.56 17.49
CA GLU A 23 -10.04 10.71 17.64
C GLU A 23 -9.65 10.06 16.32
N ILE A 24 -10.60 9.46 15.60
CA ILE A 24 -10.35 8.80 14.32
C ILE A 24 -9.85 9.81 13.28
N LYS A 25 -10.55 10.95 13.17
CA LYS A 25 -10.16 12.02 12.25
C LYS A 25 -8.75 12.54 12.57
N ASN A 26 -8.47 12.88 13.83
CA ASN A 26 -7.19 13.44 14.22
C ASN A 26 -6.05 12.42 14.05
N SER A 27 -6.30 11.13 14.31
CA SER A 27 -5.33 10.07 14.09
C SER A 27 -4.99 9.93 12.61
N LEU A 28 -5.99 9.92 11.73
CA LEU A 28 -5.77 9.86 10.28
C LEU A 28 -5.04 11.10 9.76
N GLU A 29 -5.48 12.31 10.14
CA GLU A 29 -4.85 13.56 9.73
C GLU A 29 -3.38 13.65 10.19
N LYS A 30 -3.06 13.07 11.36
CA LYS A 30 -1.69 12.99 11.86
C LYS A 30 -0.83 12.00 11.07
N GLU A 31 -1.38 10.85 10.67
CA GLU A 31 -0.63 9.86 9.89
C GLU A 31 -0.31 10.33 8.46
N ILE A 32 -1.21 11.08 7.83
CA ILE A 32 -0.97 11.65 6.49
C ILE A 32 -0.33 13.04 6.50
N ASP A 33 -0.12 13.61 7.69
CA ASP A 33 0.38 14.98 7.88
C ASP A 33 -0.41 16.00 7.02
N ASN A 34 -1.73 15.84 6.93
CA ASN A 34 -2.60 16.70 6.13
C ASN A 34 -4.04 16.71 6.66
N LYS A 35 -4.75 17.82 6.43
CA LYS A 35 -6.15 17.95 6.84
C LYS A 35 -7.09 17.27 5.84
N LEU A 36 -8.06 16.51 6.35
CA LEU A 36 -9.09 15.86 5.53
C LEU A 36 -10.25 16.81 5.20
N GLY A 37 -10.47 17.84 6.02
CA GLY A 37 -11.47 18.89 5.78
C GLY A 37 -12.93 18.41 5.88
N VAL A 38 -13.18 17.20 6.38
CA VAL A 38 -14.52 16.62 6.50
C VAL A 38 -15.19 17.00 7.82
N ARG A 39 -16.53 17.05 7.81
CA ARG A 39 -17.39 17.22 8.99
C ARG A 39 -18.40 16.08 9.04
N GLY A 40 -18.36 15.26 10.08
CA GLY A 40 -19.26 14.14 10.29
C GLY A 40 -18.77 12.79 9.74
N TRP A 41 -19.39 11.72 10.25
CA TRP A 41 -19.01 10.33 9.99
C TRP A 41 -19.18 9.91 8.52
N LYS A 42 -20.34 10.23 7.91
CA LYS A 42 -20.62 9.89 6.50
C LYS A 42 -19.56 10.48 5.57
N SER A 43 -19.28 11.77 5.72
CA SER A 43 -18.27 12.45 4.92
C SER A 43 -16.88 11.89 5.16
N LEU A 44 -16.52 11.52 6.40
CA LEU A 44 -15.22 10.90 6.70
C LEU A 44 -15.08 9.54 6.00
N PHE A 45 -16.08 8.67 6.11
CA PHE A 45 -16.05 7.35 5.48
C PHE A 45 -15.95 7.44 3.96
N HIS A 46 -16.80 8.26 3.33
CA HIS A 46 -16.75 8.46 1.88
C HIS A 46 -15.40 9.03 1.44
N LYS A 47 -14.81 9.93 2.23
CA LYS A 47 -13.49 10.50 1.94
C LYS A 47 -12.39 9.45 2.01
N ILE A 48 -12.44 8.57 3.02
CA ILE A 48 -11.48 7.46 3.15
C ILE A 48 -11.57 6.53 1.94
N GLN A 49 -12.78 6.12 1.55
CA GLN A 49 -12.96 5.25 0.38
C GLN A 49 -12.49 5.92 -0.92
N PHE A 50 -12.87 7.18 -1.13
CA PHE A 50 -12.42 7.94 -2.29
C PHE A 50 -10.89 8.04 -2.37
N ILE A 51 -10.21 8.36 -1.26
CA ILE A 51 -8.74 8.44 -1.25
C ILE A 51 -8.12 7.08 -1.56
N LYS A 52 -8.64 5.98 -1.01
CA LYS A 52 -8.15 4.62 -1.33
C LYS A 52 -8.25 4.32 -2.82
N GLU A 53 -9.41 4.53 -3.41
CA GLU A 53 -9.64 4.33 -4.85
C GLU A 53 -8.72 5.22 -5.68
N SER A 54 -8.64 6.51 -5.34
CA SER A 54 -7.77 7.45 -6.03
C SER A 54 -6.29 7.06 -5.95
N VAL A 55 -5.80 6.56 -4.82
CA VAL A 55 -4.42 6.09 -4.68
C VAL A 55 -4.16 4.83 -5.51
N LEU A 56 -5.13 3.90 -5.57
CA LEU A 56 -5.03 2.70 -6.40
C LEU A 56 -5.02 3.05 -7.90
N THR A 57 -5.97 3.86 -8.36
CA THR A 57 -6.12 4.21 -9.78
C THR A 57 -5.00 5.12 -10.27
N ASN A 58 -4.54 6.06 -9.45
CA ASN A 58 -3.55 7.06 -9.86
C ASN A 58 -2.12 6.69 -9.45
N LYS A 59 -1.83 5.44 -9.03
CA LYS A 59 -0.47 5.01 -8.62
C LYS A 59 0.60 5.39 -9.63
N ILE A 60 0.31 5.27 -10.93
CA ILE A 60 1.24 5.59 -12.01
C ILE A 60 1.47 7.11 -12.12
N ILE A 61 0.42 7.91 -11.95
CA ILE A 61 0.50 9.38 -12.01
C ILE A 61 1.26 9.90 -10.80
N ILE A 62 0.97 9.35 -9.61
CA ILE A 62 1.60 9.71 -8.34
C ILE A 62 3.11 9.38 -8.35
N THR A 63 3.50 8.27 -8.98
CA THR A 63 4.92 7.84 -9.03
C THR A 63 5.74 8.46 -10.18
N LYS A 64 5.11 8.94 -11.27
CA LYS A 64 5.80 9.49 -12.45
C LYS A 64 5.85 11.03 -12.53
N MET A 65 5.59 11.74 -11.44
CA MET A 65 5.35 13.18 -11.47
C MET A 65 6.56 14.08 -11.72
N ASP A 66 7.74 13.48 -11.91
CA ASP A 66 9.02 14.18 -12.07
C ASP A 66 9.31 14.67 -13.52
N GLN A 67 8.35 14.53 -14.44
CA GLN A 67 8.56 14.83 -15.87
C GLN A 67 8.10 16.25 -16.26
N GLY A 68 8.74 17.29 -15.73
CA GLY A 68 8.73 18.63 -16.33
C GLY A 68 7.58 19.59 -15.96
N LYS A 69 6.75 19.27 -14.97
CA LYS A 69 5.70 20.18 -14.45
C LYS A 69 6.21 21.05 -13.29
N SER A 70 5.66 22.26 -13.16
CA SER A 70 5.97 23.12 -12.01
C SER A 70 5.39 22.56 -10.70
N PHE A 71 6.02 22.88 -9.58
CA PHE A 71 5.56 22.46 -8.24
C PHE A 71 4.07 22.77 -7.99
N LYS A 72 3.62 23.95 -8.45
CA LYS A 72 2.25 24.43 -8.24
C LYS A 72 1.24 23.59 -9.04
N GLU A 73 1.59 23.23 -10.27
CA GLU A 73 0.74 22.40 -11.14
C GLU A 73 0.65 20.97 -10.60
N SER A 74 1.78 20.34 -10.29
CA SER A 74 1.79 18.99 -9.71
C SER A 74 1.02 18.93 -8.39
N LYS A 75 1.19 19.95 -7.53
CA LYS A 75 0.42 20.06 -6.28
C LYS A 75 -1.08 20.18 -6.52
N SER A 76 -1.50 20.99 -7.49
CA SER A 76 -2.91 21.15 -7.87
C SER A 76 -3.49 19.85 -8.44
N ASP A 77 -2.76 19.20 -9.35
CA ASP A 77 -3.21 17.98 -10.03
C ASP A 77 -3.42 16.84 -9.03
N ILE A 78 -2.46 16.62 -8.11
CA ILE A 78 -2.65 15.62 -7.04
C ILE A 78 -3.76 16.01 -6.09
N SER A 79 -3.84 17.28 -5.70
CA SER A 79 -4.89 17.72 -4.78
C SER A 79 -6.27 17.43 -5.35
N LYS A 80 -6.44 17.58 -6.67
CA LYS A 80 -7.66 17.20 -7.39
C LYS A 80 -7.83 15.68 -7.45
N ALA A 81 -6.79 14.93 -7.82
CA ALA A 81 -6.86 13.47 -7.94
C ALA A 81 -7.19 12.78 -6.61
N LEU A 82 -6.59 13.23 -5.50
CA LEU A 82 -6.85 12.72 -4.16
C LEU A 82 -8.06 13.39 -3.48
N GLY A 83 -8.59 14.45 -4.07
CA GLY A 83 -9.69 15.23 -3.52
C GLY A 83 -9.36 15.92 -2.19
N ILE A 84 -8.08 16.07 -1.83
CA ILE A 84 -7.64 16.71 -0.59
C ILE A 84 -6.82 17.95 -0.91
N ASN A 85 -6.93 18.99 -0.10
CA ASN A 85 -6.06 20.15 -0.22
C ASN A 85 -4.70 19.83 0.40
N LEU A 86 -3.67 19.63 -0.43
CA LEU A 86 -2.33 19.32 0.06
C LEU A 86 -1.63 20.60 0.56
N THR A 87 -1.21 20.62 1.82
CA THR A 87 -0.44 21.74 2.38
C THR A 87 1.06 21.46 2.35
N ALA A 88 1.67 21.41 1.16
CA ALA A 88 3.12 21.26 1.00
C ALA A 88 3.84 22.59 0.73
N LYS A 89 5.01 22.79 1.34
CA LYS A 89 5.84 24.02 1.20
C LYS A 89 6.96 23.93 0.15
N GLY A 90 7.24 22.73 -0.35
CA GLY A 90 8.24 22.47 -1.40
C GLY A 90 8.18 21.03 -1.88
N TRP A 91 9.02 20.68 -2.86
CA TRP A 91 9.03 19.36 -3.48
C TRP A 91 9.31 18.22 -2.50
N GLU A 92 10.26 18.40 -1.59
CA GLU A 92 10.62 17.39 -0.61
C GLU A 92 9.45 17.09 0.35
N ASP A 93 8.82 18.14 0.88
CA ASP A 93 7.66 18.02 1.76
C ASP A 93 6.44 17.43 1.02
N PHE A 94 6.28 17.77 -0.26
CA PHE A 94 5.23 17.21 -1.11
C PHE A 94 5.41 15.71 -1.34
N ASN A 95 6.62 15.28 -1.74
CA ASN A 95 6.95 13.88 -1.93
C ASN A 95 6.80 13.08 -0.63
N ARG A 96 7.25 13.65 0.50
CA ARG A 96 7.07 13.05 1.83
C ARG A 96 5.58 12.82 2.15
N LYS A 97 4.73 13.83 1.99
CA LYS A 97 3.29 13.72 2.26
C LYS A 97 2.59 12.73 1.32
N ILE A 98 2.95 12.72 0.04
CA ILE A 98 2.45 11.75 -0.93
C ILE A 98 2.81 10.33 -0.50
N ASN A 99 4.07 10.10 -0.13
CA ASN A 99 4.53 8.79 0.33
C ASN A 99 3.79 8.36 1.60
N LEU A 100 3.51 9.28 2.53
CA LEU A 100 2.68 9.00 3.70
C LEU A 100 1.26 8.59 3.28
N ILE A 101 0.61 9.35 2.40
CA ILE A 101 -0.73 9.03 1.91
C ILE A 101 -0.76 7.66 1.22
N ILE A 102 0.22 7.37 0.35
CA ILE A 102 0.34 6.05 -0.27
C ILE A 102 0.54 5.00 0.81
N SER A 103 1.47 5.17 1.74
CA SER A 103 1.75 4.17 2.79
C SER A 103 0.55 3.86 3.68
N VAL A 104 -0.30 4.85 3.92
CA VAL A 104 -1.51 4.74 4.74
C VAL A 104 -2.62 4.10 3.92
N PHE A 105 -2.96 4.65 2.76
CA PHE A 105 -4.15 4.27 1.98
C PHE A 105 -3.93 3.16 0.95
N TYR A 106 -2.68 2.83 0.61
CA TYR A 106 -2.37 1.74 -0.32
C TYR A 106 -2.39 0.40 0.41
N SER A 107 -3.53 -0.28 0.33
CA SER A 107 -3.60 -1.72 0.52
C SER A 107 -3.35 -2.38 -0.84
N GLU A 108 -2.15 -2.94 -1.02
CA GLU A 108 -1.84 -3.73 -2.21
C GLU A 108 -2.90 -4.82 -2.35
N SER A 109 -3.55 -4.91 -3.51
CA SER A 109 -4.48 -6.01 -3.80
C SER A 109 -3.67 -7.29 -3.66
N PHE A 110 -4.06 -8.17 -2.74
CA PHE A 110 -3.42 -9.47 -2.61
C PHE A 110 -3.55 -10.22 -3.93
N ASP A 111 -2.46 -10.29 -4.68
CA ASP A 111 -2.37 -11.07 -5.91
C ASP A 111 -1.97 -12.51 -5.52
N PRO A 112 -2.91 -13.48 -5.58
CA PRO A 112 -2.62 -14.85 -5.20
C PRO A 112 -1.51 -15.46 -6.06
N TYR A 113 -1.39 -15.05 -7.33
CA TYR A 113 -0.39 -15.57 -8.25
C TYR A 113 1.00 -15.07 -7.89
N SER A 114 1.18 -13.75 -7.76
CA SER A 114 2.48 -13.20 -7.33
C SER A 114 2.89 -13.69 -5.94
N TYR A 115 1.93 -13.82 -5.02
CA TYR A 115 2.20 -14.36 -3.69
C TYR A 115 2.65 -15.83 -3.75
N TYR A 116 1.97 -16.66 -4.56
CA TYR A 116 2.38 -18.04 -4.79
C TYR A 116 3.79 -18.12 -5.36
N GLU A 117 4.10 -17.41 -6.45
CA GLU A 117 5.42 -17.46 -7.08
C GLU A 117 6.55 -17.04 -6.12
N LYS A 118 6.33 -15.98 -5.32
CA LYS A 118 7.30 -15.52 -4.32
C LYS A 118 7.51 -16.52 -3.17
N THR A 119 6.47 -17.28 -2.80
CA THR A 119 6.50 -18.12 -1.60
C THR A 119 6.64 -19.61 -1.88
N LYS A 120 6.44 -20.06 -3.14
CA LYS A 120 6.41 -21.46 -3.54
C LYS A 120 7.64 -22.24 -3.09
N LEU A 121 8.85 -21.74 -3.39
CA LEU A 121 10.10 -22.43 -3.04
C LEU A 121 10.28 -22.54 -1.52
N LYS A 122 9.98 -21.46 -0.80
CA LYS A 122 10.03 -21.46 0.67
C LYS A 122 9.05 -22.48 1.25
N LYS A 123 7.80 -22.46 0.78
CA LYS A 123 6.76 -23.41 1.22
C LYS A 123 7.12 -24.86 0.88
N PHE A 124 7.73 -25.10 -0.28
CA PHE A 124 8.22 -26.42 -0.65
C PHE A 124 9.30 -26.90 0.33
N LYS A 125 10.32 -26.08 0.60
CA LYS A 125 11.35 -26.39 1.61
C LYS A 125 10.75 -26.64 2.99
N ASP A 126 9.87 -25.75 3.44
CA ASP A 126 9.21 -25.86 4.75
C ASP A 126 8.37 -27.15 4.83
N SER A 127 7.70 -27.54 3.74
CA SER A 127 6.95 -28.79 3.64
C SER A 127 7.88 -30.01 3.68
N SER A 128 8.96 -30.03 2.91
CA SER A 128 9.93 -31.14 2.90
C SER A 128 10.62 -31.33 4.25
N LYS A 129 10.85 -30.23 4.98
CA LYS A 129 11.39 -30.29 6.34
C LYS A 129 10.47 -31.04 7.31
N LEU A 130 9.15 -30.98 7.12
CA LEU A 130 8.20 -31.76 7.93
C LEU A 130 8.34 -33.27 7.70
N GLU A 131 8.84 -33.67 6.54
CA GLU A 131 9.17 -35.07 6.19
C GLU A 131 10.60 -35.45 6.60
N GLY A 132 11.33 -34.54 7.27
CA GLY A 132 12.73 -34.75 7.66
C GLY A 132 13.74 -34.56 6.54
N ILE A 133 13.32 -34.02 5.39
CA ILE A 133 14.17 -33.76 4.23
C ILE A 133 14.64 -32.30 4.30
N ASP A 134 15.94 -32.09 4.53
CA ASP A 134 16.52 -30.74 4.46
C ASP A 134 16.99 -30.45 3.03
N ILE A 135 16.42 -29.42 2.42
CA ILE A 135 16.70 -29.00 1.05
C ILE A 135 17.43 -27.66 1.10
N GLU A 136 18.65 -27.62 0.56
CA GLU A 136 19.34 -26.38 0.27
C GLU A 136 18.75 -25.77 -1.01
N LEU A 137 18.15 -24.59 -0.91
CA LEU A 137 17.70 -23.85 -2.08
C LEU A 137 18.95 -23.25 -2.74
N SER A 138 19.25 -23.65 -3.97
CA SER A 138 20.37 -23.09 -4.72
C SER A 138 19.92 -21.81 -5.46
N ASP A 139 20.76 -20.77 -5.42
CA ASP A 139 20.49 -19.49 -6.08
C ASP A 139 20.85 -19.49 -7.59
N LYS A 140 21.26 -20.64 -8.15
CA LYS A 140 21.92 -20.68 -9.46
C LYS A 140 21.20 -21.54 -10.49
N SER A 141 21.26 -20.99 -11.71
CA SER A 141 20.79 -21.44 -13.03
C SER A 141 21.26 -22.83 -13.51
N ALA A 142 21.28 -23.83 -12.64
CA ALA A 142 21.50 -25.20 -13.08
C ALA A 142 20.22 -25.68 -13.78
N SER A 143 20.31 -26.02 -15.06
CA SER A 143 19.17 -26.61 -15.77
C SER A 143 18.87 -27.99 -15.20
N LEU A 144 17.60 -28.38 -15.20
CA LEU A 144 17.18 -29.70 -14.72
C LEU A 144 17.96 -30.81 -15.45
N GLU A 145 18.21 -30.63 -16.74
CA GLU A 145 18.99 -31.54 -17.58
C GLU A 145 20.42 -31.72 -17.04
N SER A 146 21.10 -30.64 -16.68
CA SER A 146 22.47 -30.69 -16.13
C SER A 146 22.53 -31.39 -14.77
N VAL A 147 21.50 -31.23 -13.95
CA VAL A 147 21.37 -31.92 -12.67
C VAL A 147 21.10 -33.40 -12.90
N LEU A 148 20.15 -33.74 -13.76
CA LEU A 148 19.80 -35.14 -14.05
C LEU A 148 20.96 -35.90 -14.69
N GLU A 149 21.73 -35.27 -15.57
CA GLU A 149 22.90 -35.89 -16.21
C GLU A 149 24.00 -36.24 -15.20
N LYS A 150 24.19 -35.42 -14.16
CA LYS A 150 25.12 -35.72 -13.05
C LYS A 150 24.71 -36.96 -12.24
N TYR A 151 23.41 -37.26 -12.16
CA TYR A 151 22.88 -38.36 -11.36
C TYR A 151 22.41 -39.57 -12.19
N LYS A 152 22.49 -39.50 -13.53
CA LYS A 152 22.33 -40.67 -14.40
C LYS A 152 23.58 -41.55 -14.29
N ARG A 153 23.40 -42.79 -13.85
CA ARG A 153 24.36 -43.88 -14.05
C ARG A 153 24.19 -44.49 -15.42
#